data_AF-A0A7C7D0U2-F1
#
_entry.id   AF-A0A7C7D0U2-F1
#
_cell.length_a   1.000
_cell.length_b   1.000
_cell.length_c   1.000
_cell.angle_alpha   90.00
_cell.angle_beta   90.00
_cell.angle_gamma   90.00
#
_symmetry.space_group_name_H-M   'P 1'
#
loop_
_entity.id
_entity.type
_entity.pdbx_description
1 polymer ?
#
loop_
_entity_poly.entity_id
_entity_poly.type
_entity_poly.pdbx_seq_one_letter_code
_entity_poly.pdbx_strand_id
1 'polypeptide(L)'
;VAREFERVVSTFNKVLLFKEKVRLSIEYRISELESSLVRNEGQLDILLRNLKIYELNISKIADNLEELLSEETSIKEKYNNLLQGASMDTVSVTAVDDESVEEKSGQASGSSAENLIQQRYHFLDNLNFSFQKLDNDLQSISSLQTEMLNARSKIFEKKEQALEKKVVLEENGSALKEECEKLESDLEISVREEEVLTLEYAQLINKVEGSIVLSDDIDRILFSSLTNVDE
;
A
#
# COMPACT_ATOMS: atom_id res chain seq x y z
N VAL A 1 6.19 -9.93 70.26
CA VAL A 1 7.12 -9.21 69.35
C VAL A 1 7.59 -10.09 68.18
N ALA A 2 8.12 -11.29 68.41
CA ALA A 2 8.60 -12.17 67.33
C ALA A 2 7.50 -12.64 66.35
N ARG A 3 6.32 -13.03 66.85
CA ARG A 3 5.18 -13.42 66.00
C ARG A 3 4.64 -12.26 65.16
N GLU A 4 4.62 -11.06 65.71
CA GLU A 4 4.19 -9.87 65.00
C GLU A 4 5.18 -9.47 63.90
N PHE A 5 6.48 -9.56 64.17
CA PHE A 5 7.52 -9.33 63.17
C PHE A 5 7.45 -10.37 62.03
N GLU A 6 7.37 -11.65 62.36
CA GLU A 6 7.22 -12.73 61.38
C GLU A 6 5.98 -12.53 60.50
N ARG A 7 4.85 -12.12 61.09
CA ARG A 7 3.64 -11.78 60.33
C ARG A 7 3.86 -10.62 59.36
N VAL A 8 4.54 -9.56 59.79
CA VAL A 8 4.81 -8.38 58.95
C VAL A 8 5.76 -8.73 57.80
N VAL A 9 6.86 -9.45 58.08
CA VAL A 9 7.81 -9.97 57.09
C VAL A 9 7.10 -10.86 56.07
N SER A 10 6.26 -11.80 56.53
CA SER A 10 5.46 -12.66 55.65
C SER A 10 4.53 -11.86 54.75
N THR A 11 3.92 -10.79 55.27
CA THR A 11 3.06 -9.90 54.48
C THR A 11 3.85 -9.13 53.43
N PHE A 12 4.99 -8.52 53.78
CA PHE A 12 5.85 -7.83 52.80
C PHE A 12 6.25 -8.76 51.65
N ASN A 13 6.75 -9.95 51.98
CA ASN A 13 7.13 -10.93 50.95
C ASN A 13 5.96 -11.32 50.05
N LYS A 14 4.76 -11.53 50.60
CA LYS A 14 3.56 -11.84 49.80
C LYS A 14 3.17 -10.68 48.89
N VAL A 15 3.22 -9.45 49.38
CA VAL A 15 2.87 -8.25 48.60
C VAL A 15 3.89 -7.99 47.49
N LEU A 16 5.19 -8.11 47.78
CA LEU A 16 6.25 -7.96 46.78
C LEU A 16 6.12 -9.01 45.66
N LEU A 17 5.92 -10.29 46.01
CA LEU A 17 5.68 -11.35 45.02
C LEU A 17 4.41 -11.09 44.18
N PHE A 18 3.37 -10.51 44.76
CA PHE A 18 2.17 -10.14 44.02
C PHE A 18 2.44 -8.97 43.07
N LYS A 19 3.15 -7.94 43.54
CA LYS A 19 3.54 -6.77 42.73
C LYS A 19 4.41 -7.16 41.54
N GLU A 20 5.40 -8.04 41.76
CA GLU A 20 6.23 -8.57 40.68
C GLU A 20 5.39 -9.28 39.61
N LYS A 21 4.42 -10.11 40.01
CA LYS A 21 3.51 -10.78 39.06
C LYS A 21 2.68 -9.78 38.26
N VAL A 22 2.17 -8.73 38.90
CA VAL A 22 1.42 -7.67 38.23
C VAL A 22 2.32 -6.91 37.25
N ARG A 23 3.54 -6.53 37.66
CA ARG A 23 4.54 -5.86 36.82
C ARG A 23 4.84 -6.67 35.56
N LEU A 24 5.19 -7.95 35.72
CA LEU A 24 5.46 -8.85 34.59
C LEU A 24 4.25 -9.01 33.66
N SER A 25 3.03 -9.04 34.21
CA SER A 25 1.81 -9.10 33.40
C SER A 25 1.58 -7.83 32.58
N ILE A 26 1.86 -6.65 33.15
CA ILE A 26 1.72 -5.37 32.46
C ILE A 26 2.80 -5.24 31.38
N GLU A 27 4.06 -5.54 31.70
CA GLU A 27 5.18 -5.54 30.74
C GLU A 27 4.91 -6.47 29.55
N TYR A 28 4.41 -7.68 29.82
CA TYR A 28 4.01 -8.61 28.76
C TYR A 28 2.92 -8.01 27.86
N ARG A 29 1.90 -7.38 28.45
CA ARG A 29 0.81 -6.77 27.68
C ARG A 29 1.29 -5.59 26.83
N ILE A 30 2.17 -4.74 27.37
CA ILE A 30 2.81 -3.64 26.62
C ILE A 30 3.52 -4.21 25.38
N SER A 31 4.33 -5.26 25.56
CA SER A 31 5.03 -5.90 24.44
C SER A 31 4.10 -6.45 23.36
N GLU A 32 2.95 -7.03 23.74
CA GLU A 32 1.92 -7.47 22.79
C GLU A 32 1.30 -6.30 21.99
N LEU A 33 1.07 -5.17 22.66
CA LEU A 33 0.53 -3.96 22.04
C LEU A 33 1.52 -3.33 21.08
N GLU A 34 2.79 -3.20 21.48
CA GLU A 34 3.87 -2.71 20.61
C GLU A 34 4.01 -3.56 19.34
N SER A 35 3.99 -4.89 19.49
CA SER A 35 4.01 -5.81 18.35
C SER A 35 2.80 -5.62 17.43
N SER A 36 1.62 -5.40 18.02
CA SER A 36 0.40 -5.13 17.26
C SER A 36 0.45 -3.77 16.55
N LEU A 37 1.06 -2.76 17.16
CA LEU A 37 1.25 -1.42 16.61
C LEU A 37 2.20 -1.45 15.42
N VAL A 38 3.34 -2.15 15.53
CA VAL A 38 4.28 -2.37 14.41
C VAL A 38 3.59 -3.07 13.23
N ARG A 39 2.77 -4.08 13.50
CA ARG A 39 1.99 -4.77 12.46
C ARG A 39 0.98 -3.81 11.80
N ASN A 40 0.31 -2.98 12.59
CA ASN A 40 -0.68 -2.01 12.10
C ASN A 40 -0.01 -0.95 11.21
N GLU A 41 1.15 -0.41 11.63
CA GLU A 41 1.96 0.53 10.84
C GLU A 41 2.41 -0.10 9.51
N GLY A 42 2.92 -1.33 9.54
CA GLY A 42 3.30 -2.04 8.31
C GLY A 42 2.12 -2.25 7.34
N GLN A 43 0.92 -2.51 7.86
CA GLN A 43 -0.30 -2.59 7.03
C GLN A 43 -0.67 -1.23 6.44
N LEU A 44 -0.54 -0.15 7.21
CA LEU A 44 -0.81 1.21 6.77
C LEU A 44 0.14 1.63 5.65
N ASP A 45 1.44 1.31 5.77
CA ASP A 45 2.45 1.61 4.76
C ASP A 45 2.15 0.94 3.41
N ILE A 46 1.80 -0.35 3.44
CA ILE A 46 1.40 -1.08 2.23
C ILE A 46 0.17 -0.43 1.59
N LEU A 47 -0.80 -0.03 2.42
CA LEU A 47 -2.03 0.58 1.95
C LEU A 47 -1.80 1.96 1.31
N LEU A 48 -0.95 2.80 1.93
CA LEU A 48 -0.54 4.09 1.37
C LEU A 48 0.18 3.93 0.03
N ARG A 49 1.05 2.92 -0.10
CA ARG A 49 1.69 2.59 -1.37
C ARG A 49 0.67 2.19 -2.44
N ASN A 50 -0.32 1.37 -2.08
CA ASN A 50 -1.39 0.97 -3.00
C ASN A 50 -2.24 2.16 -3.44
N LEU A 51 -2.60 3.08 -2.53
CA LEU A 51 -3.33 4.30 -2.85
C LEU A 51 -2.56 5.16 -3.87
N LYS A 52 -1.24 5.29 -3.70
CA LYS A 52 -0.39 6.01 -4.65
C LYS A 52 -0.38 5.35 -6.04
N ILE A 53 -0.37 4.01 -6.09
CA ILE A 53 -0.46 3.26 -7.35
C ILE A 53 -1.82 3.49 -8.02
N TYR A 54 -2.90 3.48 -7.25
CA TYR A 54 -4.24 3.76 -7.80
C TYR A 54 -4.32 5.16 -8.39
N GLU A 55 -3.78 6.18 -7.71
CA GLU A 55 -3.73 7.54 -8.22
C GLU A 55 -2.97 7.62 -9.55
N LEU A 56 -1.78 7.03 -9.60
CA LEU A 56 -0.95 7.01 -10.81
C LEU A 56 -1.64 6.30 -11.98
N ASN A 57 -2.35 5.19 -11.70
CA ASN A 57 -3.09 4.47 -12.72
C ASN A 57 -4.31 5.26 -13.21
N ILE A 58 -5.00 5.99 -12.33
CA ILE A 58 -6.11 6.87 -12.72
C ILE A 58 -5.62 7.98 -13.65
N SER A 59 -4.51 8.64 -13.31
CA SER A 59 -3.90 9.66 -14.17
C SER A 59 -3.50 9.08 -15.52
N LYS A 60 -2.80 7.94 -15.53
CA LYS A 60 -2.38 7.28 -16.78
C LYS A 60 -3.56 6.91 -17.67
N ILE A 61 -4.67 6.43 -17.09
CA ILE A 61 -5.88 6.15 -17.85
C ILE A 61 -6.49 7.43 -18.42
N ALA A 62 -6.46 8.55 -17.68
CA ALA A 62 -6.94 9.83 -18.18
C ALA A 62 -6.12 10.31 -19.39
N ASP A 63 -4.78 10.27 -19.30
CA ASP A 63 -3.88 10.66 -20.38
C ASP A 63 -4.11 9.82 -21.64
N ASN A 64 -4.19 8.49 -21.48
CA ASN A 64 -4.46 7.58 -22.58
C ASN A 64 -5.86 7.79 -23.21
N LEU A 65 -6.87 8.16 -22.41
CA LEU A 65 -8.21 8.48 -22.94
C LEU A 65 -8.18 9.77 -23.77
N GLU A 66 -7.39 10.77 -23.36
CA GLU A 66 -7.18 12.00 -24.13
C GLU A 66 -6.48 11.71 -25.47
N GLU A 67 -5.45 10.87 -25.46
CA GLU A 67 -4.77 10.41 -26.69
C GLU A 67 -5.77 9.72 -27.64
N LEU A 68 -6.59 8.80 -27.13
CA LEU A 68 -7.62 8.13 -27.95
C LEU A 68 -8.66 9.10 -28.52
N LEU A 69 -9.06 10.13 -27.77
CA LEU A 69 -9.96 11.16 -28.28
C LEU A 69 -9.32 11.97 -29.41
N SER A 70 -8.02 12.25 -29.31
CA SER A 70 -7.28 12.94 -30.37
C SER A 70 -7.17 12.08 -31.64
N GLU A 71 -6.92 10.77 -31.49
CA GLU A 71 -6.87 9.81 -32.59
C GLU A 71 -8.25 9.66 -33.25
N GLU A 72 -9.31 9.51 -32.46
CA GLU A 72 -10.69 9.44 -32.93
C GLU A 72 -11.05 10.67 -33.75
N THR A 73 -10.67 11.86 -33.27
CA THR A 73 -10.90 13.13 -33.97
C THR A 73 -10.14 13.17 -35.29
N SER A 74 -8.88 12.73 -35.31
CA SER A 74 -8.08 12.65 -36.54
C SER A 74 -8.68 11.69 -37.57
N ILE A 75 -9.18 10.53 -37.14
CA ILE A 75 -9.82 9.55 -38.02
C ILE A 75 -11.15 10.09 -38.56
N LYS A 76 -11.96 10.74 -37.72
CA LYS A 76 -13.20 11.41 -38.14
C LYS A 76 -12.95 12.53 -39.15
N GLU A 77 -11.86 13.28 -39.00
CA GLU A 77 -11.45 14.29 -39.97
C GLU A 77 -11.06 13.65 -41.32
N LYS A 78 -10.23 12.59 -41.30
CA LYS A 78 -9.90 11.82 -42.51
C LYS A 78 -11.14 11.25 -43.19
N TYR A 79 -12.08 10.75 -42.41
CA TYR A 79 -13.37 10.24 -42.90
C TYR A 79 -14.15 11.33 -43.62
N ASN A 80 -14.29 12.51 -42.99
CA ASN A 80 -14.97 13.66 -43.59
C ASN A 80 -14.27 14.16 -44.85
N ASN A 81 -12.93 14.22 -44.86
CA ASN A 81 -12.16 14.61 -46.03
C ASN A 81 -12.35 13.64 -47.20
N LEU A 82 -12.41 12.34 -46.93
CA LEU A 82 -12.69 11.33 -47.93
C LEU A 82 -14.11 11.44 -48.47
N LEU A 83 -15.10 11.70 -47.60
CA LEU A 83 -16.50 11.90 -47.95
C LEU A 83 -16.72 13.15 -48.83
N GLN A 84 -15.96 14.21 -48.56
CA GLN A 84 -16.00 15.47 -49.32
C GLN A 84 -15.17 15.42 -50.61
N GLY A 85 -14.40 14.33 -50.84
CA GLY A 85 -13.50 14.22 -51.99
C GLY A 85 -12.23 15.09 -51.86
N ALA A 86 -11.94 15.66 -50.68
CA ALA A 86 -10.78 16.53 -50.45
C ALA A 86 -9.44 15.77 -50.50
N SER A 87 -9.46 14.44 -50.38
CA SER A 87 -8.28 13.57 -50.57
C SER A 87 -8.01 13.21 -52.05
N MET A 88 -8.67 13.87 -53.01
CA MET A 88 -8.50 13.64 -54.45
C MET A 88 -7.52 14.62 -55.13
N ASP A 89 -6.44 15.02 -54.46
CA ASP A 89 -5.36 15.72 -55.17
C ASP A 89 -4.66 14.73 -56.11
N THR A 90 -5.09 14.78 -57.37
CA THR A 90 -4.39 14.35 -58.58
C THR A 90 -3.56 13.08 -58.45
N VAL A 91 -4.17 11.94 -58.77
CA VAL A 91 -3.42 10.97 -59.59
C VAL A 91 -3.10 11.71 -60.87
N SER A 92 -1.90 12.28 -60.89
CA SER A 92 -1.34 13.01 -62.02
C SER A 92 -1.57 12.18 -63.27
N VAL A 93 -2.40 12.75 -64.15
CA VAL A 93 -2.37 12.50 -65.57
C VAL A 93 -0.96 12.92 -66.01
N THR A 94 0.02 12.02 -65.89
CA THR A 94 1.22 12.11 -66.72
C THR A 94 0.76 11.79 -68.13
N ALA A 95 0.36 12.85 -68.81
CA ALA A 95 0.29 12.93 -70.23
C ALA A 95 1.58 12.35 -70.83
N VAL A 96 1.40 11.39 -71.73
CA VAL A 96 2.06 11.35 -73.04
C VAL A 96 3.50 11.86 -73.04
N ASP A 97 4.46 10.99 -72.73
CA ASP A 97 5.80 11.11 -73.33
C ASP A 97 5.77 10.30 -74.63
N ASP A 98 5.56 11.03 -75.72
CA ASP A 98 5.83 10.61 -77.09
C ASP A 98 7.34 10.71 -77.29
N GLU A 99 8.07 9.61 -77.20
CA GLU A 99 9.27 9.38 -78.02
C GLU A 99 9.73 7.91 -77.98
N SER A 100 9.45 7.21 -79.09
CA SER A 100 10.21 6.07 -79.65
C SER A 100 10.39 4.78 -78.82
N VAL A 101 9.85 3.64 -79.32
CA VAL A 101 10.60 2.48 -79.84
C VAL A 101 9.61 1.39 -80.30
N GLU A 102 10.00 0.72 -81.38
CA GLU A 102 9.31 -0.21 -82.27
C GLU A 102 8.50 -1.39 -81.66
N GLU A 103 7.36 -1.64 -82.32
CA GLU A 103 6.74 -2.93 -82.67
C GLU A 103 7.37 -4.26 -82.17
N LYS A 104 6.64 -4.97 -81.28
CA LYS A 104 5.98 -6.29 -81.51
C LYS A 104 5.80 -7.07 -80.21
N SER A 105 4.54 -7.30 -79.81
CA SER A 105 3.89 -8.62 -79.88
C SER A 105 2.63 -8.65 -79.02
N GLY A 106 1.51 -8.98 -79.66
CA GLY A 106 0.23 -9.44 -79.11
C GLY A 106 0.01 -9.40 -77.59
N GLN A 107 -0.58 -8.31 -77.11
CA GLN A 107 -1.46 -8.34 -75.95
C GLN A 107 -2.65 -7.45 -76.28
N ALA A 108 -3.84 -7.98 -76.06
CA ALA A 108 -5.10 -7.30 -76.34
C ALA A 108 -5.08 -5.93 -75.67
N SER A 109 -4.82 -4.89 -76.46
CA SER A 109 -5.08 -3.52 -76.05
C SER A 109 -6.59 -3.45 -75.86
N GLY A 110 -7.04 -3.54 -74.61
CA GLY A 110 -8.39 -3.12 -74.26
C GLY A 110 -8.64 -1.77 -74.90
N SER A 111 -9.84 -1.56 -75.44
CA SER A 111 -10.22 -0.24 -75.94
C SER A 111 -9.95 0.79 -74.82
N SER A 112 -9.58 2.03 -75.16
CA SER A 112 -9.36 3.09 -74.16
C SER A 112 -10.50 3.19 -73.12
N ALA A 113 -11.72 2.75 -73.47
CA ALA A 113 -12.86 2.65 -72.57
C ALA A 113 -12.72 1.51 -71.54
N GLU A 114 -12.23 0.33 -71.93
CA GLU A 114 -11.99 -0.81 -71.02
C GLU A 114 -10.99 -0.44 -69.92
N ASN A 115 -9.91 0.26 -70.29
CA ASN A 115 -8.91 0.74 -69.33
C ASN A 115 -9.49 1.76 -68.33
N LEU A 116 -10.33 2.69 -68.79
CA LEU A 116 -11.03 3.65 -67.91
C LEU A 116 -12.03 2.96 -66.99
N ILE A 117 -12.72 1.93 -67.49
CA ILE A 117 -13.64 1.11 -66.69
C ILE A 117 -12.84 0.38 -65.60
N GLN A 118 -11.71 -0.25 -65.94
CA GLN A 118 -10.85 -0.94 -64.98
C GLN A 118 -10.30 0.03 -63.91
N GLN A 119 -9.87 1.22 -64.33
CA GLN A 119 -9.36 2.26 -63.43
C GLN A 119 -10.45 2.77 -62.47
N ARG A 120 -11.68 2.92 -62.97
CA ARG A 120 -12.84 3.27 -62.13
C ARG A 120 -13.15 2.19 -61.10
N TYR A 121 -13.11 0.91 -61.49
CA TYR A 121 -13.32 -0.19 -60.54
C TYR A 121 -12.24 -0.19 -59.45
N HIS A 122 -10.97 -0.12 -59.83
CA HIS A 122 -9.86 -0.06 -58.87
C HIS A 122 -9.96 1.15 -57.94
N PHE A 123 -10.38 2.30 -58.45
CA PHE A 123 -10.63 3.49 -57.63
C PHE A 123 -11.75 3.25 -56.61
N LEU A 124 -12.89 2.70 -57.04
CA LEU A 124 -14.02 2.41 -56.16
C LEU A 124 -13.67 1.36 -55.10
N ASP A 125 -12.91 0.33 -55.46
CA ASP A 125 -12.44 -0.69 -54.53
C ASP A 125 -11.49 -0.10 -53.48
N ASN A 126 -10.55 0.76 -53.90
CA ASN A 126 -9.66 1.47 -52.98
C ASN A 126 -10.41 2.41 -52.03
N LEU A 127 -11.44 3.08 -52.54
CA LEU A 127 -12.29 3.97 -51.74
C LEU A 127 -13.06 3.16 -50.69
N ASN A 128 -13.68 2.05 -51.10
CA ASN A 128 -14.39 1.16 -50.21
C ASN A 128 -13.48 0.57 -49.14
N PHE A 129 -12.27 0.13 -49.52
CA PHE A 129 -11.25 -0.34 -48.57
C PHE A 129 -10.86 0.74 -47.55
N SER A 130 -10.70 1.99 -48.00
CA SER A 130 -10.34 3.11 -47.14
C SER A 130 -11.42 3.41 -46.10
N PHE A 131 -12.69 3.44 -46.50
CA PHE A 131 -13.82 3.60 -45.56
C PHE A 131 -13.91 2.44 -44.57
N GLN A 132 -13.83 1.20 -45.05
CA GLN A 132 -13.84 0.02 -44.18
C GLN A 132 -12.73 0.06 -43.14
N LYS A 133 -11.53 0.51 -43.54
CA LYS A 133 -10.42 0.68 -42.60
C LYS A 133 -10.74 1.72 -41.53
N LEU A 134 -11.23 2.92 -41.92
CA LEU A 134 -11.57 3.97 -40.97
C LEU A 134 -12.70 3.53 -40.01
N ASP A 135 -13.70 2.80 -40.51
CA ASP A 135 -14.78 2.24 -39.68
C ASP A 135 -14.23 1.25 -38.64
N ASN A 136 -13.34 0.34 -39.07
CA ASN A 136 -12.69 -0.62 -38.17
C ASN A 136 -11.83 0.07 -37.11
N ASP A 137 -11.08 1.12 -37.50
CA ASP A 137 -10.25 1.89 -36.57
C ASP A 137 -11.13 2.62 -35.54
N LEU A 138 -12.23 3.26 -35.96
CA LEU A 138 -13.20 3.90 -35.06
C LEU A 138 -13.86 2.91 -34.10
N GLN A 139 -14.25 1.73 -34.59
CA GLN A 139 -14.81 0.68 -33.76
C GLN A 139 -13.80 0.18 -32.71
N SER A 140 -12.53 0.04 -33.10
CA SER A 140 -11.44 -0.36 -32.20
C SER A 140 -11.22 0.67 -31.10
N ILE A 141 -11.20 1.96 -31.44
CA ILE A 141 -11.10 3.05 -30.47
C ILE A 141 -12.28 3.03 -29.49
N SER A 142 -13.51 2.90 -29.98
CA SER A 142 -14.70 2.85 -29.12
C SER A 142 -14.67 1.68 -28.12
N SER A 143 -14.21 0.51 -28.59
CA SER A 143 -14.01 -0.65 -27.72
C SER A 143 -12.97 -0.37 -26.64
N LEU A 144 -11.83 0.21 -27.02
CA LEU A 144 -10.75 0.52 -26.08
C LEU A 144 -11.15 1.60 -25.06
N GLN A 145 -11.84 2.66 -25.49
CA GLN A 145 -12.39 3.68 -24.60
C GLN A 145 -13.31 3.06 -23.54
N THR A 146 -14.19 2.14 -23.95
CA THR A 146 -15.10 1.45 -23.03
C THR A 146 -14.34 0.60 -22.02
N GLU A 147 -13.34 -0.16 -22.48
CA GLU A 147 -12.48 -0.96 -21.59
C GLU A 147 -11.73 -0.10 -20.58
N MET A 148 -11.17 1.03 -21.04
CA MET A 148 -10.43 1.97 -20.19
C MET A 148 -11.31 2.64 -19.15
N LEU A 149 -12.53 3.08 -19.51
CA LEU A 149 -13.49 3.63 -18.57
C LEU A 149 -13.89 2.58 -17.52
N ASN A 150 -14.12 1.34 -17.93
CA ASN A 150 -14.42 0.24 -17.01
C ASN A 150 -13.25 -0.06 -16.06
N ALA A 151 -12.01 -0.06 -16.57
CA ALA A 151 -10.81 -0.21 -15.76
C ALA A 151 -10.68 0.95 -14.76
N ARG A 152 -10.95 2.19 -15.18
CA ARG A 152 -10.95 3.38 -14.32
C ARG A 152 -11.94 3.23 -13.17
N SER A 153 -13.18 2.83 -13.46
CA SER A 153 -14.22 2.62 -12.44
C SER A 153 -13.80 1.56 -11.41
N LYS A 154 -13.25 0.42 -11.86
CA LYS A 154 -12.72 -0.61 -10.95
C LYS A 154 -11.58 -0.12 -10.07
N ILE A 155 -10.71 0.76 -10.58
CA ILE A 155 -9.63 1.34 -9.79
C ILE A 155 -10.19 2.32 -8.75
N PHE A 156 -11.20 3.12 -9.11
CA PHE A 156 -11.90 3.98 -8.15
C PHE A 156 -12.55 3.18 -7.02
N GLU A 157 -13.26 2.09 -7.32
CA GLU A 157 -13.84 1.20 -6.31
C GLU A 157 -12.76 0.64 -5.36
N LYS A 158 -11.62 0.19 -5.90
CA LYS A 158 -10.50 -0.29 -5.07
C LYS A 158 -9.86 0.81 -4.24
N LYS A 159 -9.78 2.03 -4.77
CA LYS A 159 -9.28 3.21 -4.06
C LYS A 159 -10.19 3.57 -2.89
N GLU A 160 -11.51 3.55 -3.11
CA GLU A 160 -12.51 3.79 -2.05
C GLU A 160 -12.36 2.78 -0.91
N GLN A 161 -12.35 1.49 -1.23
CA GLN A 161 -12.14 0.42 -0.25
C GLN A 161 -10.81 0.53 0.49
N ALA A 162 -9.76 1.01 -0.18
CA ALA A 162 -8.47 1.25 0.43
C ALA A 162 -8.50 2.46 1.38
N LEU A 163 -9.26 3.51 1.07
CA LEU A 163 -9.47 4.65 1.96
C LEU A 163 -10.28 4.26 3.20
N GLU A 164 -11.33 3.47 3.06
CA GLU A 164 -12.10 2.95 4.20
C GLU A 164 -11.21 2.12 5.14
N LYS A 165 -10.41 1.20 4.59
CA LYS A 165 -9.45 0.41 5.38
C LYS A 165 -8.40 1.29 6.06
N LYS A 166 -8.01 2.39 5.43
CA LYS A 166 -7.02 3.32 5.99
C LYS A 166 -7.55 3.94 7.27
N VAL A 167 -8.79 4.42 7.26
CA VAL A 167 -9.45 5.00 8.43
C VAL A 167 -9.48 3.99 9.58
N VAL A 168 -9.90 2.75 9.32
CA VAL A 168 -9.94 1.68 10.34
C VAL A 168 -8.55 1.39 10.92
N LEU A 169 -7.50 1.34 10.09
CA LEU A 169 -6.13 1.11 10.58
C LEU A 169 -5.60 2.30 11.38
N GLU A 170 -5.93 3.53 11.00
CA GLU A 170 -5.54 4.74 11.75
C GLU A 170 -6.24 4.79 13.12
N GLU A 171 -7.55 4.49 13.17
CA GLU A 171 -8.31 4.39 14.42
C GLU A 171 -7.77 3.29 15.33
N ASN A 172 -7.54 2.09 14.79
CA ASN A 172 -6.95 0.98 15.54
C ASN A 172 -5.55 1.32 16.07
N GLY A 173 -4.71 1.97 15.24
CA GLY A 173 -3.38 2.43 15.65
C GLY A 173 -3.45 3.42 16.81
N SER A 174 -4.37 4.38 16.75
CA SER A 174 -4.60 5.35 17.83
C SER A 174 -5.06 4.66 19.11
N ALA A 175 -6.00 3.72 19.03
CA ALA A 175 -6.51 3.00 20.18
C ALA A 175 -5.44 2.12 20.86
N LEU A 176 -4.64 1.41 20.06
CA LEU A 176 -3.51 0.61 20.56
C LEU A 176 -2.48 1.49 21.27
N LYS A 177 -2.18 2.67 20.70
CA LYS A 177 -1.24 3.62 21.29
C LYS A 177 -1.74 4.17 22.62
N GLU A 178 -3.01 4.56 22.70
CA GLU A 178 -3.63 5.03 23.94
C GLU A 178 -3.62 3.95 25.04
N GLU A 179 -3.92 2.69 24.69
CA GLU A 179 -3.83 1.56 25.64
C GLU A 179 -2.39 1.36 26.13
N CYS A 180 -1.41 1.47 25.22
CA CYS A 180 0.01 1.33 25.56
C CYS A 180 0.48 2.44 26.52
N GLU A 181 0.20 3.71 26.20
CA GLU A 181 0.55 4.86 27.04
C GLU A 181 -0.08 4.76 28.44
N LYS A 182 -1.32 4.28 28.51
CA LYS A 182 -1.98 4.03 29.79
C LYS A 182 -1.28 2.94 30.60
N LEU A 183 -0.94 1.81 29.98
CA LEU A 183 -0.26 0.71 30.67
C LEU A 183 1.16 1.08 31.09
N GLU A 184 1.88 1.89 30.31
CA GLU A 184 3.18 2.44 30.67
C GLU A 184 3.08 3.32 31.92
N SER A 185 2.06 4.19 31.99
CA SER A 185 1.79 4.99 33.19
C SER A 185 1.44 4.12 34.40
N ASP A 186 0.61 3.09 34.23
CA ASP A 186 0.25 2.16 35.30
C ASP A 186 1.47 1.37 35.79
N LEU A 187 2.36 0.98 34.87
CA LEU A 187 3.62 0.31 35.17
C LEU A 187 4.54 1.22 35.99
N GLU A 188 4.71 2.48 35.57
CA GLU A 188 5.53 3.46 36.29
C GLU A 188 5.05 3.67 37.73
N ILE A 189 3.73 3.78 37.92
CA ILE A 189 3.12 3.88 39.25
C ILE A 189 3.40 2.61 40.07
N SER A 190 3.21 1.42 39.47
CA SER A 190 3.44 0.16 40.17
C SER A 190 4.89 -0.03 40.59
N VAL A 191 5.85 0.34 39.74
CA VAL A 191 7.29 0.29 40.05
C VAL A 191 7.61 1.23 41.22
N ARG A 192 7.08 2.45 41.21
CA ARG A 192 7.28 3.42 42.31
C ARG A 192 6.73 2.89 43.64
N GLU A 193 5.56 2.25 43.63
CA GLU A 193 4.99 1.64 44.83
C GLU A 193 5.85 0.47 45.34
N GLU A 194 6.41 -0.34 44.45
CA GLU A 194 7.32 -1.44 44.79
C GLU A 194 8.65 -0.93 45.38
N GLU A 195 9.21 0.16 44.84
CA GLU A 195 10.38 0.82 45.40
C GLU A 195 10.15 1.30 46.83
N VAL A 196 9.02 1.97 47.09
CA VAL A 196 8.65 2.42 48.44
C VAL A 196 8.47 1.23 49.38
N LEU A 197 7.77 0.18 48.95
CA LEU A 197 7.58 -1.04 49.74
C LEU A 197 8.92 -1.70 50.10
N THR A 198 9.85 -1.77 49.15
CA THR A 198 11.17 -2.37 49.34
C THR A 198 12.01 -1.53 50.32
N LEU A 199 11.96 -0.20 50.21
CA LEU A 199 12.64 0.72 51.11
C LEU A 199 12.12 0.59 52.55
N GLU A 200 10.79 0.60 52.74
CA GLU A 200 10.17 0.42 54.06
C GLU A 200 10.48 -0.95 54.65
N TYR A 201 10.49 -2.00 53.82
CA TYR A 201 10.85 -3.34 54.26
C TYR A 201 12.30 -3.43 54.75
N ALA A 202 13.24 -2.83 54.01
CA ALA A 202 14.64 -2.75 54.41
C ALA A 202 14.82 -1.95 55.72
N GLN A 203 14.12 -0.82 55.86
CA GLN A 203 14.14 -0.03 57.11
C GLN A 203 13.59 -0.80 58.31
N LEU A 204 12.53 -1.59 58.12
CA LEU A 204 11.96 -2.43 59.17
C LEU A 204 12.98 -3.48 59.63
N ILE A 205 13.63 -4.16 58.69
CA ILE A 205 14.66 -5.16 58.99
C ILE A 205 15.79 -4.50 59.80
N ASN A 206 16.33 -3.37 59.31
CA ASN A 206 17.41 -2.64 59.99
C ASN A 206 17.03 -2.18 61.40
N LYS A 207 15.79 -1.72 61.60
CA LYS A 207 15.29 -1.32 62.94
C LYS A 207 15.21 -2.51 63.89
N VAL A 208 14.76 -3.68 63.41
CA VAL A 208 14.65 -4.89 64.23
C VAL A 208 16.03 -5.44 64.55
N GLU A 209 16.94 -5.50 63.58
CA GLU A 209 18.33 -5.89 63.78
C GLU A 209 19.01 -5.01 64.82
N GLY A 210 18.92 -3.68 64.71
CA GLY A 210 19.50 -2.74 65.68
C GLY A 210 18.83 -2.77 67.07
N SER A 211 17.64 -3.37 67.20
CA SER A 211 16.94 -3.53 68.48
C SER A 211 17.30 -4.84 69.19
N ILE A 212 17.96 -5.77 68.50
CA ILE A 212 18.40 -7.05 69.04
C ILE A 212 19.75 -6.83 69.72
N VAL A 213 19.80 -6.99 71.04
CA VAL A 213 21.05 -6.95 71.83
C VAL A 213 21.46 -8.38 72.15
N LEU A 214 22.55 -8.84 71.56
CA LEU A 214 23.17 -10.12 71.84
C LEU A 214 24.49 -9.90 72.58
N SER A 215 24.89 -10.87 73.41
CA SER A 215 26.26 -10.90 73.93
C SER A 215 27.22 -11.23 72.80
N ASP A 216 28.42 -10.63 72.79
CA ASP A 216 29.46 -10.83 71.76
C ASP A 216 29.72 -12.30 71.43
N ASP A 217 29.68 -13.20 72.42
CA ASP A 217 29.87 -14.64 72.20
C ASP A 217 28.76 -15.27 71.34
N ILE A 218 27.50 -14.88 71.60
CA ILE A 218 26.32 -15.37 70.86
C ILE A 218 26.24 -14.72 69.49
N ASP A 219 26.54 -13.43 69.38
CA ASP A 219 26.60 -12.70 68.12
C ASP A 219 27.63 -13.32 67.16
N ARG A 220 28.83 -13.61 67.69
CA ARG A 220 29.87 -14.35 66.98
C ARG A 220 29.38 -15.75 66.57
N ILE A 221 28.75 -16.52 67.46
CA ILE A 221 28.25 -17.87 67.11
C ILE A 221 27.21 -17.82 65.99
N LEU A 222 26.27 -16.87 66.03
CA LEU A 222 25.14 -16.82 65.10
C LEU A 222 25.50 -16.23 63.74
N PHE A 223 26.26 -15.13 63.69
CA PHE A 223 26.46 -14.37 62.45
C PHE A 223 27.84 -14.56 61.82
N SER A 224 28.89 -14.69 62.62
CA SER A 224 30.25 -14.88 62.06
C SER A 224 30.50 -16.31 61.53
N SER A 225 29.72 -17.28 61.99
CA SER A 225 29.73 -18.66 61.44
C SER A 225 29.09 -18.74 60.05
N LEU A 226 28.18 -17.82 59.71
CA LEU A 226 27.47 -17.79 58.43
C LEU A 226 28.27 -17.08 57.32
N THR A 227 29.17 -16.17 57.67
CA THR A 227 30.07 -15.50 56.72
C THR A 227 31.26 -16.35 56.27
N ASN A 228 31.55 -17.47 56.95
CA ASN A 228 32.68 -18.36 56.65
C ASN A 228 32.31 -19.56 55.76
N VAL A 229 31.11 -19.58 55.18
CA VAL A 229 30.61 -20.72 54.37
C VAL A 229 30.77 -20.49 52.86
N ASP A 230 31.17 -19.29 52.43
CA ASP A 230 31.54 -19.01 51.03
C ASP A 230 33.07 -18.80 50.89
N GLU A 231 33.83 -19.90 50.95
CA GLU A 231 35.13 -20.08 50.27
C GLU A 231 35.22 -21.48 49.65
#